data_AF-A0A835GY10-F1
#
_entry.id   AF-A0A835GY10-F1
#
_cell.length_a   1.000
_cell.length_b   1.000
_cell.length_c   1.000
_cell.angle_alpha   90.00
_cell.angle_beta   90.00
_cell.angle_gamma   90.00
#
_symmetry.space_group_name_H-M   'P 1'
#
loop_
_entity.id
_entity.type
_entity.pdbx_description
1 polymer ?
#
loop_
_entity_poly.entity_id
_entity_poly.type
_entity_poly.pdbx_seq_one_letter_code
_entity_poly.pdbx_strand_id
1 'polypeptide(L)'
;MGSGSLAAMAMFESNYKKGLSRDEGIKLVCKAICAGIFNDLGSGSNVDVCVITKGKTDYLRNYQLPNLRTYVSSKGYSFARGQN
;
A
#
# COMPACT_ATOMS: atom_id res chain seq x y z
N MET A 1 -2.07 12.96 -3.38
CA MET A 1 -0.67 12.68 -3.80
C MET A 1 0.26 13.00 -2.64
N GLY A 2 1.45 12.40 -2.58
CA GLY A 2 2.37 12.46 -1.43
C GLY A 2 3.85 12.26 -1.82
N SER A 3 4.72 11.99 -0.84
CA SER A 3 6.18 11.91 -1.02
C SER A 3 6.63 10.81 -2.00
N GLY A 4 5.97 9.64 -1.99
CA GLY A 4 6.24 8.53 -2.92
C GLY A 4 5.64 8.67 -4.32
N SER A 5 5.13 9.85 -4.68
CA SER A 5 4.40 10.07 -5.94
C SER A 5 5.26 9.87 -7.19
N LEU A 6 6.54 10.29 -7.17
CA LEU A 6 7.44 10.15 -8.33
C LEU A 6 7.71 8.67 -8.65
N ALA A 7 7.96 7.84 -7.63
CA ALA A 7 8.16 6.41 -7.81
C ALA A 7 6.89 5.72 -8.34
N ALA A 8 5.71 6.12 -7.84
CA ALA A 8 4.44 5.62 -8.35
C ALA A 8 4.17 6.05 -9.81
N MET A 9 4.50 7.29 -10.16
CA MET A 9 4.31 7.83 -11.50
C MET A 9 5.17 7.11 -12.53
N ALA A 10 6.44 6.82 -12.21
CA ALA A 10 7.33 6.05 -13.09
C ALA A 10 6.73 4.68 -13.49
N MET A 11 6.03 4.03 -12.55
CA MET A 11 5.34 2.76 -12.82
C MET A 11 4.13 2.94 -13.75
N PHE A 12 3.38 4.03 -13.61
CA PHE A 12 2.27 4.35 -14.51
C PHE A 12 2.75 4.69 -15.92
N GLU A 13 3.78 5.53 -16.06
CA GLU A 13 4.35 5.90 -17.36
C GLU A 13 4.87 4.67 -18.12
N SER A 14 5.46 3.71 -17.41
CA SER A 14 6.06 2.52 -18.03
C SER A 14 5.04 1.45 -18.43
N ASN A 15 3.93 1.32 -17.71
CA ASN A 15 3.06 0.12 -17.80
C ASN A 15 1.58 0.42 -18.09
N TYR A 16 1.18 1.69 -18.09
CA TYR A 16 -0.21 2.04 -18.39
C TYR A 16 -0.53 1.78 -19.87
N LYS A 17 -1.71 1.20 -20.11
CA LYS A 17 -2.29 1.03 -21.45
C LYS A 17 -3.78 1.36 -21.41
N LYS A 18 -4.31 1.85 -22.53
CA LYS A 18 -5.75 2.09 -22.66
C LYS A 18 -6.49 0.75 -22.68
N GLY A 19 -7.65 0.68 -22.02
CA GLY A 19 -8.49 -0.52 -22.01
C GLY A 19 -8.00 -1.63 -21.09
N LEU A 20 -7.28 -1.30 -20.02
CA LEU A 20 -6.95 -2.25 -18.96
C LEU A 20 -8.22 -2.91 -18.40
N SER A 21 -8.16 -4.22 -18.22
CA SER A 21 -9.17 -4.94 -17.43
C SER A 21 -9.10 -4.53 -15.96
N ARG A 22 -10.16 -4.84 -15.20
CA ARG A 22 -10.22 -4.58 -13.76
C ARG A 22 -8.99 -5.12 -13.03
N ASP A 23 -8.61 -6.37 -13.28
CA ASP A 23 -7.50 -7.03 -12.57
C ASP A 23 -6.14 -6.48 -12.98
N GLU A 24 -5.95 -6.14 -14.25
CA GLU A 24 -4.72 -5.49 -14.71
C GLU A 24 -4.58 -4.09 -14.11
N GLY A 25 -5.69 -3.33 -14.00
CA GLY A 25 -5.71 -2.03 -13.36
C GLY A 25 -5.34 -2.11 -11.88
N ILE A 26 -5.91 -3.07 -11.13
CA ILE A 26 -5.57 -3.31 -9.72
C ILE A 26 -4.07 -3.65 -9.62
N LYS A 27 -3.57 -4.59 -10.43
CA LYS A 27 -2.14 -4.98 -10.41
C LYS A 27 -1.21 -3.81 -10.70
N LEU A 28 -1.55 -2.96 -11.67
CA LEU A 28 -0.77 -1.77 -12.01
C LEU A 28 -0.70 -0.79 -10.83
N VAL A 29 -1.85 -0.48 -10.23
CA VAL A 29 -1.91 0.42 -9.06
C VAL A 29 -1.15 -0.16 -7.88
N CYS A 30 -1.30 -1.46 -7.58
CA CYS A 30 -0.53 -2.10 -6.52
C CYS A 30 0.97 -2.02 -6.76
N LYS A 31 1.44 -2.24 -7.99
CA LYS A 31 2.85 -2.07 -8.33
C LYS A 31 3.33 -0.64 -8.12
N ALA A 32 2.53 0.35 -8.52
CA ALA A 32 2.86 1.77 -8.34
C ALA A 32 2.97 2.15 -6.84
N ILE A 33 2.03 1.69 -6.01
CA ILE A 33 2.07 1.95 -4.56
C ILE A 33 3.24 1.21 -3.91
N CYS A 34 3.50 -0.05 -4.28
CA CYS A 34 4.67 -0.79 -3.80
C CYS A 34 5.98 -0.08 -4.18
N ALA A 35 6.09 0.49 -5.40
CA ALA A 35 7.24 1.30 -5.78
C ALA A 35 7.41 2.52 -4.86
N GLY A 36 6.31 3.20 -4.51
CA GLY A 36 6.33 4.25 -3.49
C GLY A 36 6.81 3.74 -2.13
N ILE A 37 6.21 2.67 -1.61
CA ILE A 37 6.57 2.07 -0.32
C ILE A 37 8.06 1.71 -0.21
N PHE A 38 8.65 1.15 -1.27
CA PHE A 38 10.04 0.69 -1.22
C PHE A 38 11.07 1.78 -1.56
N ASN A 39 10.68 2.86 -2.23
CA ASN A 39 11.62 3.90 -2.68
C ASN A 39 11.41 5.26 -2.00
N ASP A 40 10.41 5.41 -1.15
CA ASP A 40 10.17 6.61 -0.35
C ASP A 40 10.07 6.27 1.14
N LEU A 41 10.94 6.87 1.96
CA LEU A 41 10.99 6.65 3.41
C LEU A 41 9.73 7.16 4.14
N GLY A 42 9.02 8.14 3.55
CA GLY A 42 7.74 8.64 4.07
C GLY A 42 6.56 7.72 3.78
N SER A 43 6.74 6.69 2.96
CA SER A 43 5.71 5.73 2.54
C SER A 43 5.97 4.35 3.15
N GLY A 44 4.92 3.59 3.47
CA GLY A 44 5.10 2.30 4.13
C GLY A 44 3.82 1.53 4.44
N SER A 45 3.97 0.45 5.20
CA SER A 45 2.90 -0.45 5.64
C SER A 45 2.27 -1.26 4.50
N ASN A 46 1.00 -0.97 4.16
CA ASN A 46 0.12 -1.87 3.42
C ASN A 46 -0.43 -1.18 2.17
N VAL A 47 -0.91 -1.98 1.21
CA VAL A 47 -1.56 -1.46 0.01
C VAL A 47 -3.07 -1.71 0.11
N ASP A 48 -3.83 -0.63 0.04
CA ASP A 48 -5.28 -0.63 -0.05
C ASP A 48 -5.72 -0.21 -1.45
N VAL A 49 -6.77 -0.85 -1.97
CA VAL A 49 -7.33 -0.54 -3.29
C VAL A 49 -8.83 -0.32 -3.18
N CYS A 50 -9.35 0.72 -3.85
CA CYS A 50 -10.77 0.95 -4.00
C CYS A 50 -11.12 0.84 -5.49
N VAL A 51 -12.01 -0.10 -5.84
CA VAL A 51 -12.48 -0.27 -7.22
C VAL A 51 -13.88 0.30 -7.32
N ILE A 52 -14.03 1.34 -8.14
CA ILE A 52 -15.30 2.03 -8.37
C ILE A 52 -15.78 1.67 -9.77
N THR A 53 -16.93 1.02 -9.87
CA THR A 53 -17.63 0.76 -11.14
C THR A 53 -19.02 1.38 -11.09
N LYS A 54 -19.72 1.42 -12.23
CA LYS A 54 -21.08 1.95 -12.29
C LYS A 54 -22.00 1.12 -11.37
N GLY A 55 -22.45 1.73 -10.26
CA GLY A 55 -23.36 1.11 -9.30
C GLY A 55 -22.71 0.20 -8.24
N LYS A 56 -21.37 0.08 -8.21
CA LYS A 56 -20.69 -0.72 -7.19
C LYS A 56 -19.36 -0.10 -6.75
N THR A 57 -19.04 -0.22 -5.47
CA THR A 57 -17.75 0.15 -4.91
C THR A 57 -17.22 -1.01 -4.10
N ASP A 58 -16.02 -1.47 -4.43
CA ASP A 58 -15.34 -2.56 -3.74
C ASP A 58 -14.11 -2.00 -3.01
N TYR A 59 -14.14 -2.04 -1.68
CA TYR A 59 -13.00 -1.65 -0.83
C TYR A 59 -12.15 -2.89 -0.52
N LEU A 60 -10.93 -2.91 -1.03
CA LEU A 60 -9.95 -3.97 -0.82
C LEU A 60 -8.87 -3.46 0.15
N ARG A 61 -9.17 -3.54 1.44
CA ARG A 61 -8.20 -3.20 2.50
C ARG A 61 -7.20 -4.34 2.70
N ASN A 62 -5.95 -4.00 2.94
CA ASN A 62 -4.83 -4.93 3.06
C ASN A 62 -4.71 -5.88 1.86
N TYR A 63 -4.97 -5.35 0.65
CA TYR A 63 -4.87 -6.12 -0.58
C TYR A 63 -3.45 -6.69 -0.76
N GLN A 64 -2.42 -5.94 -0.35
CA GLN A 64 -1.07 -6.43 -0.23
C GLN A 64 -0.42 -5.97 1.08
N LEU A 65 0.27 -6.89 1.74
CA LEU A 65 1.02 -6.66 2.98
C LEU A 65 2.53 -6.87 2.71
N PRO A 66 3.20 -5.94 1.99
CA PRO A 66 4.60 -6.12 1.62
C PRO A 66 5.53 -6.14 2.86
N ASN A 67 5.15 -5.43 3.92
CA ASN A 67 5.99 -5.21 5.09
C ASN A 67 5.34 -5.80 6.36
N LEU A 68 5.26 -7.13 6.43
CA LEU A 68 4.77 -7.81 7.63
C LEU A 68 5.76 -7.65 8.79
N ARG A 69 5.23 -7.30 9.97
CA ARG A 69 6.02 -7.28 11.21
C ARG A 69 6.25 -8.71 11.67
N THR A 70 7.49 -9.19 11.60
CA THR A 70 7.87 -10.58 11.92
C THR A 70 7.85 -10.91 13.42
N TYR A 71 8.23 -9.96 14.28
CA TYR A 71 8.31 -10.17 15.73
C TYR A 71 7.60 -9.06 16.50
N VAL A 72 6.73 -9.47 17.43
CA VAL A 72 6.14 -8.62 18.45
C VAL A 72 6.32 -9.36 19.77
N SER A 73 6.89 -8.70 20.78
CA SER A 73 6.97 -9.29 22.12
C SER A 73 5.55 -9.54 22.61
N SER A 74 5.14 -10.81 22.70
CA SER A 74 3.82 -11.20 23.21
C SER A 74 3.65 -10.84 24.68
N LYS A 75 4.75 -10.76 25.43
CA LYS A 75 4.77 -10.31 26.83
C LYS A 75 4.54 -8.81 27.00
N GLY A 76 4.66 -8.00 25.94
CA GLY A 76 4.64 -6.54 26.04
C GLY A 76 5.79 -6.01 26.91
N TYR A 77 5.67 -4.76 27.34
CA TYR A 77 6.55 -4.15 28.35
C TYR A 77 5.71 -3.78 29.57
N SER A 78 6.14 -4.21 30.75
CA SER A 78 5.50 -3.88 32.02
C SER A 78 6.40 -2.92 32.80
N PHE A 79 5.92 -1.72 33.06
CA PHE A 79 6.62 -0.73 33.88
C PHE A 79 6.07 -0.74 35.30
N ALA A 80 6.94 -0.56 36.29
CA ALA A 80 6.52 -0.41 37.68
C ALA A 80 5.72 0.90 37.85
N ARG A 81 4.72 0.89 38.73
CA ARG A 81 3.86 2.05 39.00
C ARG A 81 4.74 3.24 39.43
N GLY A 82 4.68 4.35 38.68
CA GLY A 82 5.45 5.57 38.95
C GLY A 82 6.67 5.79 38.05
N GLN A 83 6.99 4.85 37.16
CA GLN A 83 7.92 5.11 36.05
C GLN A 83 7.12 5.46 34.80
N ASN A 84 7.23 6.71 34.35
CA ASN A 84 6.82 7.15 33.02
C ASN A 84 7.97 6.94 32.03
#